data_AF-A0A537V9I9-F1
#
_entry.id   AF-A0A537V9I9-F1
#
_cell.length_a   1.000
_cell.length_b   1.000
_cell.length_c   1.000
_cell.angle_alpha   90.00
_cell.angle_beta   90.00
_cell.angle_gamma   90.00
#
_symmetry.space_group_name_H-M   'P 1'
#
loop_
_entity.id
_entity.type
_entity.pdbx_description
1 polymer ?
#
loop_
_entity_poly.entity_id
_entity_poly.type
_entity_poly.pdbx_seq_one_letter_code
_entity_poly.pdbx_strand_id
1 'polypeptide(L)'
;ILGQSTPVTDALMRATRTIPIVFVAVSDPIGSGFVASMARPGGNITGFTVLHASIAGKYLEILKEMVPLLARVAIMYNPNSVPAGGKFFSRPFIESATKLKVRPITAEVHHPSEIENAIMKLGTESGSGLILVPDNFMSVHRDLIVSLTTQFRIPAIYPYR
;
A
#
# COMPACT_ATOMS: atom_id res chain seq x y z
N ILE A 1 23.85 -3.94 7.89
CA ILE A 1 22.83 -4.86 7.34
C ILE A 1 21.87 -4.04 6.50
N LEU A 2 21.56 -4.50 5.29
CA LEU A 2 20.54 -3.86 4.45
C LEU A 2 19.18 -4.53 4.75
N GLY A 3 18.17 -3.73 5.08
CA GLY A 3 16.79 -4.18 5.26
C GLY A 3 15.92 -3.68 4.11
N GLN A 4 15.17 -4.57 3.46
CA GLN A 4 14.24 -4.19 2.40
C GLN A 4 12.81 -4.39 2.90
N SER A 5 12.05 -3.30 3.01
CA SER A 5 10.68 -3.20 3.54
C SER A 5 10.53 -3.06 5.06
N THR A 6 9.34 -2.63 5.47
CA THR A 6 8.93 -2.46 6.88
C THR A 6 9.08 -3.75 7.71
N PRO A 7 8.47 -4.89 7.36
CA PRO A 7 8.58 -6.11 8.18
C PRO A 7 10.01 -6.64 8.32
N VAL A 8 10.84 -6.51 7.27
CA VAL A 8 12.26 -6.91 7.35
C VAL A 8 13.03 -5.99 8.29
N THR A 9 12.80 -4.68 8.19
CA THR A 9 13.47 -3.70 9.05
C THR A 9 13.07 -3.88 10.53
N ASP A 10 11.80 -4.18 10.80
CA ASP A 10 11.33 -4.49 12.15
C ASP A 10 12.01 -5.75 12.73
N ALA A 11 12.11 -6.82 11.93
CA ALA A 11 12.82 -8.03 12.34
C ALA A 11 14.30 -7.77 12.65
N LEU A 12 14.99 -6.99 11.80
CA LEU A 12 16.39 -6.61 12.01
C LEU A 12 16.58 -5.75 13.26
N MET A 13 15.69 -4.78 13.51
CA MET A 13 15.69 -3.95 14.71
C MET A 13 15.56 -4.77 16.00
N ARG A 14 14.78 -5.86 15.97
CA ARG A 14 14.65 -6.79 17.10
C ARG A 14 15.90 -7.66 17.26
N ALA A 15 16.58 -8.01 16.17
CA ALA A 15 17.75 -8.87 16.18
C ALA A 15 19.04 -8.15 16.63
N THR A 16 19.16 -6.83 16.41
CA THR A 16 20.36 -6.09 16.80
C THR A 16 20.10 -4.61 17.07
N ARG A 17 20.80 -4.07 18.09
CA ARG A 17 20.80 -2.65 18.45
C ARG A 17 22.15 -1.96 18.18
N THR A 18 23.14 -2.71 17.70
CA THR A 18 24.53 -2.23 17.57
C THR A 18 25.04 -2.28 16.13
N ILE A 19 24.62 -3.26 15.34
CA ILE A 19 25.03 -3.36 13.94
C ILE A 19 24.24 -2.31 13.13
N PRO A 20 24.87 -1.45 12.32
CA PRO A 20 24.15 -0.48 11.50
C PRO A 20 23.16 -1.16 10.56
N ILE A 21 21.91 -0.70 10.57
CA ILE A 21 20.84 -1.13 9.66
C ILE A 21 20.55 0.02 8.70
N VAL A 22 20.67 -0.24 7.41
CA VAL A 22 20.24 0.68 6.35
C VAL A 22 18.98 0.10 5.75
N PHE A 23 17.85 0.79 5.84
CA PHE A 23 16.60 0.33 5.21
C PHE A 23 16.39 0.97 3.84
N VAL A 24 15.69 0.22 2.98
CA VAL A 24 15.12 0.69 1.72
C VAL A 24 13.67 0.22 1.63
N ALA A 25 12.83 0.94 0.91
CA ALA A 25 11.42 0.57 0.72
C ALA A 25 10.58 0.53 2.01
N VAL A 26 10.91 1.36 3.01
CA VAL A 26 10.07 1.59 4.19
C VAL A 26 9.21 2.84 3.97
N SER A 27 7.90 2.73 4.14
CA SER A 27 6.97 3.83 3.86
C SER A 27 6.84 4.84 5.00
N ASP A 28 6.92 4.38 6.26
CA ASP A 28 6.81 5.26 7.43
C ASP A 28 7.81 4.86 8.53
N PRO A 29 9.09 5.26 8.40
CA PRO A 29 10.12 4.85 9.35
C PRO A 29 9.96 5.53 10.72
N ILE A 30 9.27 6.68 10.80
CA ILE A 30 8.98 7.36 12.07
C ILE A 30 7.81 6.66 12.77
N GLY A 31 6.68 6.49 12.08
CA GLY A 31 5.50 5.83 12.65
C GLY A 31 5.73 4.35 12.98
N SER A 32 6.69 3.71 12.31
CA SER A 32 7.14 2.34 12.65
C SER A 32 8.15 2.30 13.81
N GLY A 33 8.60 3.46 14.32
CA GLY A 33 9.57 3.56 15.41
C GLY A 33 11.00 3.18 15.03
N PHE A 34 11.32 3.10 13.74
CA PHE A 34 12.67 2.76 13.27
C PHE A 34 13.64 3.94 13.43
N VAL A 35 13.14 5.17 13.30
CA VAL A 35 13.93 6.39 13.44
C VAL A 35 13.16 7.46 14.21
N ALA A 36 13.85 8.29 14.98
CA ALA A 36 13.22 9.39 15.73
C ALA A 36 12.80 10.56 14.82
N SER A 37 13.57 10.82 13.76
CA SER A 37 13.25 11.83 12.76
C SER A 37 13.94 11.54 11.43
N MET A 38 13.42 12.12 10.34
CA MET A 38 14.03 11.99 9.02
C MET A 38 15.44 12.59 8.95
N ALA A 39 15.66 13.75 9.59
CA ALA A 39 16.94 14.45 9.53
C ALA A 39 17.98 13.86 10.51
N ARG A 40 17.52 13.29 11.63
CA ARG A 40 18.36 12.74 12.70
C ARG A 40 17.74 11.45 13.22
N PRO A 41 18.17 10.29 12.71
CA PRO A 41 17.54 9.02 13.05
C PRO A 41 17.64 8.61 14.52
N GLY A 42 18.72 9.00 15.22
CA GLY A 42 18.85 8.83 16.67
C GLY A 42 19.29 7.44 17.16
N GLY A 43 19.71 6.54 16.26
CA GLY A 43 20.17 5.19 16.61
C GLY A 43 21.00 4.54 15.51
N ASN A 44 21.10 3.20 15.52
CA ASN A 44 21.84 2.42 14.51
C ASN A 44 21.05 2.19 13.21
N ILE A 45 19.86 2.77 13.07
CA ILE A 45 18.97 2.57 11.92
C ILE A 45 18.88 3.87 11.11
N THR A 46 19.05 3.77 9.80
CA THR A 46 18.89 4.87 8.84
C THR A 46 18.40 4.30 7.50
N GLY A 47 18.07 5.12 6.51
CA GLY A 47 17.67 4.60 5.20
C GLY A 47 16.90 5.55 4.31
N PHE A 48 16.21 4.95 3.33
CA PHE A 48 15.47 5.65 2.29
C PHE A 48 13.99 5.23 2.29
N THR A 49 13.11 6.23 2.30
CA THR A 49 11.68 6.08 2.03
C THR A 49 11.45 6.32 0.55
N VAL A 50 10.58 5.54 -0.07
CA VAL A 50 10.23 5.69 -1.50
C VAL A 50 8.86 6.31 -1.72
N LEU A 51 7.97 6.27 -0.74
CA LEU A 51 6.56 6.60 -0.94
C LEU A 51 6.00 7.40 0.24
N HIS A 52 5.28 8.45 -0.09
CA HIS A 52 4.61 9.32 0.87
C HIS A 52 3.14 8.91 1.01
N ALA A 53 2.55 9.08 2.20
CA ALA A 53 1.15 8.71 2.49
C ALA A 53 0.16 9.25 1.43
N SER A 54 0.38 10.50 1.01
CA SER A 54 -0.47 11.22 0.05
C SER A 54 -0.61 10.54 -1.32
N ILE A 55 0.28 9.60 -1.67
CA ILE A 55 0.25 8.92 -2.97
C ILE A 55 -1.06 8.18 -3.23
N ALA A 56 -1.68 7.60 -2.19
CA ALA A 56 -2.93 6.85 -2.34
C ALA A 56 -4.10 7.75 -2.75
N GLY A 57 -4.15 8.98 -2.22
CA GLY A 57 -5.12 9.99 -2.64
C GLY A 57 -4.89 10.43 -4.09
N LYS A 58 -3.62 10.59 -4.50
CA LYS A 58 -3.27 10.97 -5.88
C LYS A 58 -3.56 9.88 -6.90
N TYR A 59 -3.33 8.62 -6.53
CA TYR A 59 -3.74 7.48 -7.36
C TYR A 59 -5.24 7.48 -7.61
N LEU A 60 -6.06 7.80 -6.61
CA LEU A 60 -7.50 7.91 -6.83
C LEU A 60 -7.88 9.04 -7.78
N GLU A 61 -7.25 10.21 -7.66
CA GLU A 61 -7.45 11.32 -8.59
C GLU A 61 -7.13 10.91 -10.04
N ILE A 62 -5.96 10.31 -10.26
CA ILE A 62 -5.53 9.84 -11.58
C ILE A 62 -6.48 8.78 -12.12
N LEU A 63 -6.86 7.81 -11.29
CA LEU A 63 -7.76 6.73 -11.70
C LEU A 63 -9.13 7.30 -12.10
N LYS A 64 -9.64 8.31 -11.38
CA LYS A 64 -10.88 9.02 -11.69
C LYS A 64 -10.78 9.84 -12.97
N GLU A 65 -9.64 10.48 -13.24
CA GLU A 65 -9.38 11.18 -14.51
C GLU A 65 -9.40 10.21 -15.70
N MET A 66 -8.78 9.04 -15.55
CA MET A 66 -8.75 8.01 -16.60
C MET A 66 -10.10 7.33 -16.84
N VAL A 67 -10.89 7.14 -15.78
CA VAL A 67 -12.20 6.48 -15.84
C VAL A 67 -13.26 7.37 -15.16
N PRO A 68 -13.83 8.35 -15.87
CA PRO A 68 -14.75 9.32 -15.29
C PRO A 68 -16.00 8.72 -14.64
N LEU A 69 -16.42 7.53 -15.07
CA LEU A 69 -17.58 6.80 -14.53
C LEU A 69 -17.29 5.98 -13.26
N LEU A 70 -16.09 6.09 -12.69
CA LEU A 70 -15.77 5.46 -11.41
C LEU A 70 -16.73 5.89 -10.31
N ALA A 71 -17.39 4.91 -9.71
CA ALA A 71 -18.35 5.09 -8.62
C ALA A 71 -17.79 4.59 -7.28
N ARG A 72 -16.87 3.62 -7.32
CA ARG A 72 -16.26 3.02 -6.13
C ARG A 72 -14.86 2.53 -6.40
N VAL A 73 -13.97 2.65 -5.42
CA VAL A 73 -12.60 2.17 -5.53
C VAL A 73 -12.23 1.43 -4.27
N ALA A 74 -11.59 0.28 -4.42
CA ALA A 74 -10.94 -0.41 -3.31
C ALA A 74 -9.49 0.03 -3.18
N ILE A 75 -9.04 0.23 -1.95
CA ILE A 75 -7.63 0.22 -1.58
C ILE A 75 -7.32 -1.15 -0.98
N MET A 76 -6.36 -1.87 -1.56
CA MET A 76 -6.00 -3.24 -1.16
C MET A 76 -4.60 -3.31 -0.58
N TYR A 77 -4.46 -3.98 0.56
CA TYR A 77 -3.20 -4.15 1.28
C TYR A 77 -3.25 -5.28 2.29
N ASN A 78 -2.10 -5.79 2.70
CA ASN A 78 -2.00 -6.68 3.85
C ASN A 78 -1.66 -5.87 5.13
N PRO A 79 -2.55 -5.82 6.14
CA PRO A 79 -2.33 -5.05 7.37
C PRO A 79 -1.04 -5.40 8.13
N ASN A 80 -0.50 -6.60 7.93
CA ASN A 80 0.70 -7.08 8.64
C ASN A 80 2.01 -6.61 8.00
N SER A 81 1.98 -6.09 6.77
CA SER A 81 3.18 -5.71 6.01
C SER A 81 3.25 -4.23 5.66
N VAL A 82 2.19 -3.47 5.94
CA VAL A 82 2.15 -2.01 5.74
C VAL A 82 2.16 -1.25 7.08
N PRO A 83 2.66 0.00 7.12
CA PRO A 83 2.69 0.77 8.35
C PRO A 83 1.30 1.06 8.93
N ALA A 84 1.21 1.08 10.25
CA ALA A 84 0.00 1.40 11.01
C ALA A 84 -1.24 0.59 10.60
N GLY A 85 -1.06 -0.66 10.13
CA GLY A 85 -2.15 -1.49 9.64
C GLY A 85 -2.88 -0.89 8.43
N GLY A 86 -2.18 -0.09 7.62
CA GLY A 86 -2.71 0.53 6.39
C GLY A 86 -3.30 1.92 6.60
N LYS A 87 -3.44 2.38 7.85
CA LYS A 87 -3.92 3.74 8.17
C LYS A 87 -3.08 4.85 7.56
N PHE A 88 -1.80 4.57 7.30
CA PHE A 88 -0.87 5.48 6.62
C PHE A 88 -1.37 5.85 5.21
N PHE A 89 -1.94 4.89 4.46
CA PHE A 89 -2.44 5.12 3.10
C PHE A 89 -3.95 5.33 3.04
N SER A 90 -4.73 4.72 3.95
CA SER A 90 -6.20 4.78 3.88
C SER A 90 -6.75 6.16 4.19
N ARG A 91 -6.12 6.96 5.07
CA ARG A 91 -6.54 8.33 5.38
C ARG A 91 -6.56 9.25 4.14
N PRO A 92 -5.43 9.49 3.44
CA PRO A 92 -5.44 10.35 2.24
C PRO A 92 -6.30 9.77 1.11
N PHE A 93 -6.44 8.45 1.04
CA PHE A 93 -7.36 7.80 0.10
C PHE A 93 -8.82 8.15 0.38
N ILE A 94 -9.29 8.01 1.64
CA ILE A 94 -10.67 8.32 2.03
C ILE A 94 -10.98 9.81 1.86
N GLU A 95 -10.03 10.68 2.19
CA GLU A 95 -10.16 12.13 1.98
C GLU A 95 -10.35 12.47 0.49
N SER A 96 -9.53 11.87 -0.38
CA SER A 96 -9.66 12.04 -1.84
C SER A 96 -10.98 11.46 -2.36
N ALA A 97 -11.38 10.29 -1.88
CA ALA A 97 -12.63 9.64 -2.28
C ALA A 97 -13.86 10.50 -1.95
N THR A 98 -13.85 11.14 -0.79
CA THR A 98 -14.90 12.07 -0.37
C THR A 98 -14.97 13.27 -1.32
N LYS A 99 -13.83 13.91 -1.64
CA LYS A 99 -13.76 15.05 -2.57
C LYS A 99 -14.25 14.68 -3.98
N LEU A 100 -13.91 13.48 -4.45
CA LEU A 100 -14.22 12.99 -5.79
C LEU A 100 -15.59 12.30 -5.89
N LYS A 101 -16.34 12.21 -4.78
CA LYS A 101 -17.63 11.52 -4.67
C LYS A 101 -17.56 10.05 -5.14
N VAL A 102 -16.47 9.37 -4.80
CA VAL A 102 -16.24 7.95 -5.05
C VAL A 102 -16.43 7.20 -3.73
N ARG A 103 -17.15 6.07 -3.73
CA ARG A 103 -17.26 5.22 -2.53
C ARG A 103 -15.92 4.56 -2.22
N PRO A 104 -15.26 4.85 -1.09
CA PRO A 104 -14.05 4.14 -0.70
C PRO A 104 -14.41 2.75 -0.17
N ILE A 105 -13.61 1.75 -0.55
CA ILE A 105 -13.69 0.37 -0.04
C ILE A 105 -12.31 0.01 0.51
N THR A 106 -12.26 -0.55 1.72
CA THR A 106 -11.03 -1.12 2.26
C THR A 106 -11.02 -2.62 1.99
N ALA A 107 -9.98 -3.14 1.35
CA ALA A 107 -9.78 -4.56 1.10
C ALA A 107 -8.50 -5.03 1.81
N GLU A 108 -8.65 -5.48 3.06
CA GLU A 108 -7.56 -6.10 3.81
C GLU A 108 -7.41 -7.56 3.38
N VAL A 109 -6.19 -7.97 3.04
CA VAL A 109 -5.91 -9.33 2.56
C VAL A 109 -4.66 -9.90 3.23
N HIS A 110 -4.78 -11.09 3.78
CA HIS A 110 -3.71 -11.87 4.41
C HIS A 110 -3.33 -13.10 3.57
N HIS A 111 -4.23 -13.57 2.70
CA HIS A 111 -4.06 -14.74 1.86
C HIS A 111 -4.49 -14.52 0.39
N PRO A 112 -3.93 -15.27 -0.57
CA PRO A 112 -4.27 -15.13 -1.99
C PRO A 112 -5.76 -15.32 -2.32
N SER A 113 -6.45 -16.21 -1.60
CA SER A 113 -7.90 -16.41 -1.78
C SER A 113 -8.72 -15.16 -1.44
N GLU A 114 -8.22 -14.31 -0.53
CA GLU A 114 -8.88 -13.05 -0.19
C GLU A 114 -8.66 -11.99 -1.28
N ILE A 115 -7.53 -12.03 -1.98
CA ILE A 115 -7.29 -11.23 -3.20
C ILE A 115 -8.33 -11.62 -4.27
N GLU A 116 -8.49 -12.91 -4.54
CA GLU A 116 -9.47 -13.43 -5.49
C GLU A 116 -10.88 -12.94 -5.14
N ASN A 117 -11.32 -13.15 -3.90
CA ASN A 117 -12.64 -12.75 -3.43
C ASN A 117 -12.87 -11.24 -3.54
N ALA A 118 -11.88 -10.42 -3.18
CA ALA A 118 -11.98 -8.98 -3.27
C ALA A 118 -12.12 -8.50 -4.72
N ILE A 119 -11.31 -9.04 -5.64
CA ILE A 119 -11.36 -8.64 -7.05
C ILE A 119 -12.65 -9.15 -7.72
N MET A 120 -13.08 -10.38 -7.45
CA MET A 120 -14.35 -10.91 -7.95
C MET A 120 -15.53 -10.04 -7.52
N LYS A 121 -15.59 -9.66 -6.23
CA LYS A 121 -16.64 -8.79 -5.70
C LYS A 121 -16.67 -7.44 -6.41
N LEU A 122 -15.51 -6.83 -6.66
CA LEU A 122 -15.42 -5.58 -7.43
C LEU A 122 -15.92 -5.76 -8.87
N GLY A 123 -15.64 -6.90 -9.48
CA GLY A 123 -16.06 -7.24 -10.84
C GLY A 123 -17.58 -7.38 -11.02
N THR A 124 -18.32 -7.70 -9.95
CA THR A 124 -19.80 -7.76 -9.98
C THR A 124 -20.47 -6.38 -9.98
N GLU A 125 -19.73 -5.33 -9.67
CA GLU A 125 -20.24 -3.98 -9.44
C GLU A 125 -19.71 -3.01 -10.53
N SER A 126 -20.59 -2.36 -11.29
CA SER A 126 -20.19 -1.47 -12.39
C SER A 126 -19.53 -0.17 -11.91
N GLY A 127 -18.43 0.27 -12.53
CA GLY A 127 -17.72 1.48 -12.11
C GLY A 127 -16.84 1.27 -10.88
N SER A 128 -16.36 0.04 -10.68
CA SER A 128 -15.36 -0.32 -9.68
C SER A 128 -13.94 -0.06 -10.19
N GLY A 129 -13.04 0.31 -9.29
CA GLY A 129 -11.60 0.38 -9.53
C GLY A 129 -10.80 -0.17 -8.34
N LEU A 130 -9.50 -0.37 -8.55
CA LEU A 130 -8.59 -0.91 -7.54
C LEU A 130 -7.32 -0.07 -7.43
N ILE A 131 -6.87 0.21 -6.22
CA ILE A 131 -5.57 0.80 -5.93
C ILE A 131 -4.83 -0.19 -5.03
N LEU A 132 -3.68 -0.66 -5.51
CA LEU A 132 -2.75 -1.42 -4.68
C LEU A 132 -1.83 -0.44 -3.96
N VAL A 133 -1.68 -0.62 -2.65
CA VAL A 133 -0.65 0.14 -1.92
C VAL A 133 0.71 -0.55 -2.08
N PRO A 134 1.81 0.21 -1.95
CA PRO A 134 3.14 -0.36 -1.92
C PRO A 134 3.30 -1.33 -0.73
N ASP A 135 3.38 -2.62 -1.05
CA ASP A 135 3.38 -3.71 -0.08
C ASP A 135 4.11 -4.94 -0.67
N ASN A 136 4.91 -5.61 0.16
CA ASN A 136 5.58 -6.85 -0.20
C ASN A 136 4.58 -7.97 -0.55
N PHE A 137 3.47 -8.08 0.19
CA PHE A 137 2.47 -9.12 -0.05
C PHE A 137 1.80 -8.92 -1.43
N MET A 138 1.46 -7.67 -1.78
CA MET A 138 0.99 -7.33 -3.13
C MET A 138 2.02 -7.65 -4.21
N SER A 139 3.31 -7.41 -3.92
CA SER A 139 4.40 -7.64 -4.88
C SER A 139 4.58 -9.14 -5.19
N VAL A 140 4.49 -9.99 -4.16
CA VAL A 140 4.57 -11.45 -4.32
C VAL A 140 3.40 -12.01 -5.12
N HIS A 141 2.20 -11.42 -4.98
CA HIS A 141 0.99 -11.88 -5.66
C HIS A 141 0.60 -11.05 -6.89
N ARG A 142 1.54 -10.27 -7.44
CA ARG A 142 1.27 -9.33 -8.53
C ARG A 142 0.65 -10.00 -9.76
N ASP A 143 1.13 -11.18 -10.15
CA ASP A 143 0.70 -11.85 -11.38
C ASP A 143 -0.75 -12.32 -11.26
N LEU A 144 -1.13 -12.82 -10.07
CA LEU A 144 -2.51 -13.15 -9.72
C LEU A 144 -3.41 -11.91 -9.81
N ILE A 145 -2.98 -10.80 -9.20
CA ILE A 145 -3.75 -9.55 -9.17
C ILE A 145 -3.95 -9.00 -10.59
N VAL A 146 -2.89 -8.93 -11.40
CA VAL A 146 -2.95 -8.45 -12.79
C VAL A 146 -3.85 -9.34 -13.64
N SER A 147 -3.75 -10.66 -13.49
CA SER A 147 -4.60 -11.61 -14.22
C SER A 147 -6.08 -11.40 -13.90
N LEU A 148 -6.43 -11.32 -12.61
CA LEU A 148 -7.82 -11.16 -12.17
C LEU A 148 -8.39 -9.79 -12.54
N THR A 149 -7.65 -8.71 -12.30
CA THR A 149 -8.10 -7.36 -12.70
C THR A 149 -8.32 -7.25 -14.20
N THR A 150 -7.49 -7.91 -15.02
CA THR A 150 -7.70 -8.03 -16.47
C THR A 150 -8.96 -8.84 -16.80
N GLN A 151 -9.12 -10.02 -16.18
CA GLN A 151 -10.27 -10.90 -16.39
C GLN A 151 -11.61 -10.22 -16.06
N PHE A 152 -11.67 -9.52 -14.93
CA PHE A 152 -12.87 -8.81 -14.46
C PHE A 152 -12.98 -7.37 -14.98
N ARG A 153 -12.03 -6.92 -15.83
CA ARG A 153 -11.98 -5.59 -16.44
C ARG A 153 -12.05 -4.45 -15.41
N ILE A 154 -11.32 -4.59 -14.32
CA ILE A 154 -11.26 -3.59 -13.24
C ILE A 154 -10.07 -2.67 -13.51
N PRO A 155 -10.29 -1.37 -13.77
CA PRO A 155 -9.21 -0.39 -13.82
C PRO A 155 -8.44 -0.36 -12.51
N ALA A 156 -7.11 -0.48 -12.60
CA ALA A 156 -6.27 -0.59 -11.42
C ALA A 156 -4.99 0.26 -11.52
N ILE A 157 -4.53 0.78 -10.37
CA ILE A 157 -3.20 1.38 -10.22
C ILE A 157 -2.31 0.45 -9.40
N TYR A 158 -1.10 0.19 -9.93
CA TYR A 158 -0.08 -0.65 -9.33
C TYR A 158 1.11 0.21 -8.89
N PRO A 159 1.66 0.02 -7.68
CA PRO A 159 2.75 0.85 -7.16
C PRO A 159 4.12 0.52 -7.77
N TYR A 160 4.26 -0.66 -8.39
CA TYR A 160 5.50 -1.18 -8.95
C TYR A 160 5.24 -1.77 -10.35
N ARG A 161 6.31 -1.88 -11.16
CA ARG A 161 6.29 -2.52 -12.49
C ARG A 161 6.46 -4.03 -12.40
#